data_AF-A0A0D5C2V9-F1
#
_entry.id   AF-A0A0D5C2V9-F1
#
_cell.length_a   1.000
_cell.length_b   1.000
_cell.length_c   1.000
_cell.angle_alpha   90.00
_cell.angle_beta   90.00
_cell.angle_gamma   90.00
#
_symmetry.space_group_name_H-M   'P 1'
#
loop_
_entity.id
_entity.type
_entity.pdbx_description
1 polymer ?
#
loop_
_entity_poly.entity_id
_entity_poly.type
_entity_poly.pdbx_seq_one_letter_code
_entity_poly.pdbx_strand_id
1 'polypeptide(L)' 'MNEKVFCAWCQQWKHGHKVKTINHTYEDDLGSEEWKTYKIKIHKHHKGNQLCKGSDKMVTIKPKNS' A
#
# COMPACT_ATOMS: atom_id res chain seq x y z
N MET A 1 -2.18 -12.67 -3.80
CA MET A 1 -2.36 -11.56 -4.77
C MET A 1 -1.12 -10.68 -4.74
N ASN A 2 -0.47 -10.51 -5.90
CA ASN A 2 0.63 -9.57 -6.05
C ASN A 2 0.05 -8.19 -6.33
N GLU A 3 0.23 -7.25 -5.42
CA GLU A 3 -0.24 -5.88 -5.55
C GLU A 3 0.86 -5.03 -6.19
N LYS A 4 0.52 -4.15 -7.14
CA LYS A 4 1.45 -3.15 -7.66
C LYS A 4 1.44 -1.95 -6.72
N VAL A 5 2.60 -1.61 -6.19
CA VAL A 5 2.79 -0.53 -5.22
C VAL A 5 3.85 0.44 -5.72
N PHE A 6 3.57 1.74 -5.65
CA PHE A 6 4.53 2.74 -6.07
C PHE A 6 5.62 2.92 -5.00
N CYS A 7 6.86 2.66 -5.38
CA CYS A 7 8.00 2.90 -4.50
C CYS A 7 8.50 4.33 -4.68
N ALA A 8 8.26 5.20 -3.69
CA ALA A 8 8.68 6.60 -3.74
C ALA A 8 10.19 6.80 -3.95
N TRP A 9 11.02 5.87 -3.44
CA TRP A 9 12.47 5.97 -3.59
C TRP A 9 12.95 5.65 -5.01
N CYS A 10 12.31 4.67 -5.65
CA CYS A 10 12.59 4.28 -7.04
C CYS A 10 11.83 5.15 -8.05
N GLN A 11 10.77 5.84 -7.62
CA GLN A 11 9.77 6.49 -8.47
C GLN A 11 9.20 5.54 -9.53
N GLN A 12 8.98 4.28 -9.15
CA GLN A 12 8.52 3.22 -10.04
C GLN A 12 7.54 2.28 -9.32
N TRP A 13 6.66 1.65 -10.10
CA TRP A 13 5.80 0.58 -9.62
C TRP A 13 6.61 -0.70 -9.37
N LYS A 14 6.37 -1.31 -8.21
CA LYS A 14 7.02 -2.55 -7.77
C LYS A 14 5.98 -3.55 -7.31
N HIS A 15 6.41 -4.79 -7.18
CA HIS A 15 5.58 -5.83 -6.61
C HIS A 15 5.61 -5.74 -5.09
N GLY A 16 4.45 -5.96 -4.50
CA GLY A 16 4.28 -6.21 -3.08
C GLY A 16 3.20 -7.23 -2.86
N HIS A 17 2.96 -7.55 -1.60
CA HIS A 17 1.83 -8.38 -1.21
C HIS A 17 1.08 -7.73 -0.06
N LYS A 18 -0.23 -7.93 -0.07
CA LYS A 18 -1.12 -7.46 1.00
C LYS A 18 -0.86 -8.29 2.25
N VAL A 19 -0.58 -7.58 3.34
CA VAL A 19 -0.28 -8.17 4.65
C VAL A 19 -1.48 -8.04 5.59
N LYS A 20 -2.22 -6.93 5.47
CA LYS A 20 -3.39 -6.66 6.32
C LYS A 20 -4.40 -5.79 5.57
N THR A 21 -5.68 -6.03 5.84
CA THR A 21 -6.78 -5.12 5.50
C THR A 21 -7.25 -4.44 6.78
N ILE A 22 -7.52 -3.14 6.71
CA ILE A 22 -8.05 -2.33 7.80
C ILE A 22 -9.32 -1.68 7.28
N ASN A 23 -10.44 -2.01 7.92
CA ASN A 23 -11.72 -1.36 7.67
C ASN A 23 -11.82 -0.13 8.58
N HIS A 24 -12.31 0.97 8.03
CA HIS A 24 -12.59 2.21 8.73
C HIS A 24 -14.08 2.47 8.57
N THR A 25 -14.71 2.83 9.67
CA THR A 25 -16.12 3.20 9.74
C THR A 25 -16.16 4.55 10.46
N TYR A 26 -16.81 5.51 9.85
CA TYR A 26 -17.07 6.82 10.42
C TYR A 26 -18.58 7.02 10.43
N GLU A 27 -19.14 7.38 11.58
CA GLU A 27 -20.58 7.58 11.76
C GLU A 27 -20.83 8.93 12.41
N ASP A 28 -21.75 9.70 11.85
CA ASP A 28 -22.27 10.93 12.41
C ASP A 28 -23.80 11.03 12.21
N ASP A 29 -24.41 12.14 12.66
CA ASP A 29 -25.87 12.35 12.56
C ASP A 29 -26.38 12.44 11.10
N LEU A 30 -25.48 12.54 10.11
CA LEU A 30 -25.79 12.61 8.68
C LEU A 30 -25.62 11.26 7.96
N GLY A 31 -25.00 10.26 8.61
CA GLY A 31 -24.91 8.89 8.13
C GLY A 31 -23.60 8.18 8.48
N SER A 32 -23.36 7.04 7.81
CA SER A 32 -22.15 6.22 7.99
C SER A 32 -21.33 6.15 6.70
N GLU A 33 -20.03 6.44 6.77
CA GLU A 33 -19.04 6.23 5.70
C GLU A 33 -18.12 5.05 6.05
N GLU A 34 -18.00 4.10 5.12
CA GLU A 34 -17.08 2.97 5.26
C GLU A 34 -16.01 2.99 4.16
N TRP A 35 -14.74 2.88 4.56
CA TRP A 35 -13.65 2.68 3.60
C TRP A 35 -12.63 1.66 4.11
N LYS A 36 -11.92 1.06 3.16
CA LYS A 36 -10.86 0.08 3.48
C LYS A 36 -9.49 0.68 3.20
N THR A 37 -8.49 0.21 3.91
CA THR A 37 -7.08 0.44 3.59
C THR A 37 -6.32 -0.87 3.65
N TYR A 38 -5.27 -0.99 2.84
CA TYR A 38 -4.43 -2.17 2.78
C TYR A 38 -3.02 -1.82 3.25
N LYS A 39 -2.47 -2.61 4.17
CA LYS A 39 -1.03 -2.64 4.43
C LYS A 39 -0.38 -3.59 3.42
N ILE A 40 0.49 -3.05 2.58
CA ILE A 40 1.24 -3.81 1.57
C ILE A 40 2.71 -3.76 1.94
N LYS A 41 3.35 -4.93 1.96
CA LYS A 41 4.80 -5.05 2.09
C LYS A 41 5.41 -5.06 0.70
N ILE A 42 6.24 -4.06 0.40
CA ILE A 42 6.96 -3.96 -0.87
C ILE A 42 8.05 -5.03 -0.88
N HIS A 43 8.15 -5.83 -1.94
CA HIS A 43 9.21 -6.84 -2.03
C HIS A 43 10.60 -6.20 -2.10
N LYS A 44 11.62 -6.92 -1.62
CA LYS A 44 13.03 -6.53 -1.75
C LYS A 44 13.36 -6.27 -3.23
N HIS A 45 13.98 -5.13 -3.52
CA HIS A 45 14.39 -4.76 -4.88
C HIS A 45 15.53 -3.75 -4.83
N HIS A 46 16.15 -3.52 -5.99
CA HIS A 46 17.27 -2.58 -6.15
C HIS A 46 16.84 -1.33 -6.93
N LYS A 47 17.59 -0.23 -6.74
CA LYS A 47 17.58 0.97 -7.58
C LYS A 47 18.97 1.12 -8.19
N GLY A 48 19.11 0.77 -9.47
CA GLY A 48 20.43 0.58 -10.07
C GLY A 48 21.21 -0.50 -9.31
N ASN A 49 22.44 -0.20 -8.92
CA ASN A 49 23.30 -1.14 -8.19
C ASN A 49 23.13 -1.10 -6.65
N GLN A 50 22.19 -0.31 -6.12
CA GLN A 50 21.99 -0.17 -4.67
C GLN A 50 20.68 -0.81 -4.22
N LEU A 51 20.68 -1.40 -3.02
CA LEU A 51 19.45 -1.91 -2.41
C LEU A 51 18.46 -0.77 -2.18
N CYS A 52 17.19 -0.99 -2.53
CA CYS A 52 16.18 0.05 -2.38
C CYS A 52 15.84 0.33 -0.90
N LYS A 53 16.00 1.57 -0.45
CA LYS A 53 15.59 2.03 0.89
C LYS A 53 14.08 1.98 1.12
N GLY A 54 13.29 1.96 0.05
CA GLY A 54 11.84 1.76 0.10
C GLY A 54 11.41 0.30 0.01
N SER A 55 12.34 -0.63 -0.22
CA SER A 55 12.03 -2.06 -0.27
C SER A 55 11.86 -2.65 1.13
N ASP A 56 11.13 -3.76 1.22
CA ASP A 56 10.75 -4.44 2.47
C ASP A 56 9.92 -3.60 3.45
N LYS A 57 9.61 -2.35 3.11
CA LYS A 57 8.77 -1.46 3.90
C LYS A 57 7.29 -1.81 3.73
N MET A 58 6.52 -1.54 4.78
CA MET A 58 5.07 -1.54 4.72
C MET A 58 4.56 -0.16 4.32
N VAL A 59 3.62 -0.13 3.40
CA VAL A 59 2.88 1.09 3.05
C VAL A 59 1.39 0.84 3.24
N THR A 60 0.67 1.88 3.65
CA THR A 60 -0.79 1.87 3.71
C THR A 60 -1.32 2.52 2.45
N ILE A 61 -2.17 1.82 1.71
CA ILE A 61 -2.86 2.38 0.55
C ILE A 61 -4.37 2.34 0.78
N LYS A 62 -5.08 3.39 0.33
CA LYS A 62 -6.51 3.27 0.06
C LYS A 62 -6.65 2.51 -1.27
N PRO A 63 -7.45 1.44 -1.36
CA PRO A 63 -7.82 0.91 -2.66
C PRO A 63 -8.44 2.04 -3.46
N LYS A 64 -8.07 2.18 -4.73
CA LYS A 64 -8.95 2.88 -5.66
C LYS A 64 -10.21 2.03 -5.73
N ASN A 65 -11.36 2.61 -5.39
CA ASN A 65 -12.64 1.99 -5.75
C ASN A 65 -12.56 1.74 -7.26
N SER A 66 -12.64 0.47 -7.64
CA SER A 66 -12.67 0.05 -9.04
C SER A 66 -14.02 0.38 -9.66
#